data_AF-A0A7S2U3Y8-F1
#
_entry.id   AF-A0A7S2U3Y8-F1
#
_cell.length_a   1.000
_cell.length_b   1.000
_cell.length_c   1.000
_cell.angle_alpha   90.00
_cell.angle_beta   90.00
_cell.angle_gamma   90.00
#
_symmetry.space_group_name_H-M   'P 1'
#
loop_
_entity.id
_entity.type
_entity.pdbx_description
1 polymer ?
#
loop_
_entity_poly.entity_id
_entity_poly.type
_entity_poly.pdbx_seq_one_letter_code
_entity_poly.pdbx_strand_id
1 'polypeptide(L)'
;FPRRERYTTESTSRSFPPMDGFEDEDGNGGYTDGDIETMQIEEIARLAKRVWYAGLFVVIVSALFWVWAVYNTFTQYLDSGVLLFLVTIASGVAGMVASKKKGVCVSKAYFWLILIGHAAATIIYAGAVILRHDTPWLVYCIIASSGWSVTGIYFGQRAYIFQKRIEQLANDQGDPDNALLSPKNNLHDDMAVDVH
;
A
#
# COMPACT_ATOMS: atom_id res chain seq x y z
N PHE A 1 -28.36 -15.14 13.78
CA PHE A 1 -27.08 -15.54 13.15
C PHE A 1 -27.26 -15.59 11.65
N PRO A 2 -26.76 -14.61 10.87
CA PRO A 2 -26.87 -14.69 9.42
C PRO A 2 -25.78 -15.59 8.85
N ARG A 3 -26.22 -16.42 7.89
CA ARG A 3 -25.50 -17.53 7.26
C ARG A 3 -24.49 -16.95 6.27
N ARG A 4 -23.22 -17.33 6.42
CA ARG A 4 -22.12 -16.92 5.52
C ARG A 4 -22.11 -17.84 4.30
N GLU A 5 -22.51 -17.34 3.14
CA GLU A 5 -22.41 -18.09 1.89
C GLU A 5 -20.95 -18.11 1.42
N ARG A 6 -20.48 -19.31 1.09
CA ARG A 6 -19.12 -19.62 0.62
C ARG A 6 -19.14 -19.59 -0.90
N TYR A 7 -18.46 -18.63 -1.53
CA TYR A 7 -18.17 -18.70 -2.95
C TYR A 7 -16.91 -19.54 -3.18
N THR A 8 -17.10 -20.70 -3.82
CA THR A 8 -16.05 -21.55 -4.36
C THR A 8 -15.65 -21.05 -5.74
N THR A 9 -14.40 -20.65 -5.91
CA THR A 9 -13.81 -20.40 -7.23
C THR A 9 -13.22 -21.70 -7.77
N GLU A 10 -13.94 -22.35 -8.69
CA GLU A 10 -13.36 -23.38 -9.56
C GLU A 10 -12.52 -22.71 -10.65
N SER A 11 -11.26 -23.11 -10.74
CA SER A 11 -10.38 -22.75 -11.85
C SER A 11 -10.42 -23.87 -12.89
N THR A 12 -10.95 -23.58 -14.07
CA THR A 12 -10.91 -24.52 -15.20
C THR A 12 -10.07 -23.94 -16.33
N SER A 13 -9.00 -24.67 -16.64
CA SER A 13 -8.02 -24.38 -17.67
C SER A 13 -8.52 -24.73 -19.08
N ARG A 14 -8.21 -23.84 -20.04
CA ARG A 14 -7.87 -24.05 -21.48
C ARG A 14 -8.49 -25.26 -22.21
N SER A 15 -9.23 -25.00 -23.29
CA SER A 15 -8.74 -25.04 -24.70
C SER A 15 -9.93 -24.98 -25.66
N PHE A 16 -9.94 -24.01 -26.58
CA PHE A 16 -10.98 -23.85 -27.60
C PHE A 16 -10.60 -24.60 -28.89
N PRO A 17 -11.51 -25.41 -29.48
CA PRO A 17 -11.51 -25.70 -30.92
C PRO A 17 -12.20 -24.55 -31.69
N PRO A 18 -11.93 -24.41 -33.01
CA PRO A 18 -12.50 -23.34 -33.82
C PRO A 18 -13.99 -23.61 -34.08
N MET A 19 -14.83 -22.60 -33.88
CA MET A 19 -16.23 -22.64 -34.27
C MET A 19 -16.41 -21.73 -35.48
N ASP A 20 -16.56 -22.37 -36.64
CA ASP A 20 -17.19 -21.75 -37.80
C ASP A 20 -18.69 -21.58 -37.51
N GLY A 21 -19.19 -20.38 -37.73
CA GLY A 21 -20.62 -20.08 -37.84
C GLY A 21 -21.36 -19.99 -36.51
N PHE A 22 -21.39 -18.78 -35.94
CA PHE A 22 -22.50 -18.39 -35.09
C PHE A 22 -23.00 -17.04 -35.58
N GLU A 23 -24.25 -17.06 -36.05
CA GLU A 23 -25.03 -15.92 -36.46
C GLU A 23 -25.17 -14.95 -35.28
N ASP A 24 -25.02 -13.68 -35.60
CA ASP A 24 -25.14 -12.54 -34.70
C ASP A 24 -26.55 -12.52 -34.07
N GLU A 25 -26.66 -12.90 -32.79
CA GLU A 25 -27.77 -12.49 -31.94
C GLU A 25 -27.29 -11.34 -31.05
N ASP A 26 -27.98 -10.21 -31.21
CA ASP A 26 -27.71 -8.89 -30.65
C ASP A 26 -27.74 -8.86 -29.11
N GLY A 27 -26.70 -9.39 -28.48
CA GLY A 27 -26.45 -9.29 -27.05
C GLY A 27 -25.79 -7.96 -26.69
N ASN A 28 -26.48 -6.84 -26.88
CA ASN A 28 -26.06 -5.51 -26.44
C ASN A 28 -26.08 -5.39 -24.90
N GLY A 29 -25.26 -6.19 -24.22
CA GLY A 29 -24.90 -6.01 -22.82
C GLY A 29 -23.89 -4.88 -22.68
N GLY A 30 -24.27 -3.68 -23.12
CA GLY A 30 -23.44 -2.49 -22.96
C GLY A 30 -23.29 -2.19 -21.47
N TYR A 31 -22.07 -2.33 -20.93
CA TYR A 31 -21.73 -1.75 -19.64
C TYR A 31 -22.10 -0.27 -19.68
N THR A 32 -22.90 0.17 -18.73
CA THR A 32 -23.23 1.59 -18.61
C THR A 32 -21.99 2.33 -18.08
N ASP A 33 -21.83 3.62 -18.43
CA ASP A 33 -20.72 4.43 -17.89
C ASP A 33 -20.64 4.40 -16.35
N GLY A 34 -21.78 4.20 -15.67
CA GLY A 34 -21.84 4.03 -14.22
C GLY A 34 -21.21 2.73 -13.70
N ASP A 35 -21.21 1.64 -14.48
CA ASP A 35 -20.57 0.39 -14.10
C ASP A 35 -19.03 0.51 -14.12
N ILE A 36 -18.49 1.35 -15.00
CA ILE A 36 -17.05 1.60 -15.12
C ILE A 36 -16.56 2.43 -13.93
N GLU A 37 -17.30 3.49 -13.56
CA GLU A 37 -16.92 4.38 -12.46
C GLU A 37 -16.94 3.64 -11.10
N THR A 38 -17.98 2.86 -10.83
CA THR A 38 -18.09 2.08 -9.59
C THR A 38 -16.96 1.06 -9.44
N MET A 39 -16.55 0.41 -10.53
CA MET A 39 -15.44 -0.54 -10.54
C MET A 39 -14.10 0.13 -10.17
N GLN A 40 -13.84 1.33 -10.69
CA GLN A 40 -12.62 2.09 -10.37
C GLN A 40 -12.59 2.48 -8.88
N ILE A 41 -13.70 3.00 -8.34
CA ILE A 41 -13.81 3.40 -6.93
C ILE A 41 -13.52 2.22 -6.00
N GLU A 42 -14.06 1.04 -6.29
CA GLU A 42 -13.84 -0.16 -5.48
C GLU A 42 -12.38 -0.63 -5.54
N GLU A 43 -11.73 -0.57 -6.71
CA GLU A 43 -10.31 -0.90 -6.85
C GLU A 43 -9.44 0.01 -5.97
N ILE A 44 -9.69 1.32 -5.99
CA ILE A 44 -8.95 2.31 -5.19
C ILE A 44 -9.17 2.09 -3.70
N ALA A 45 -10.40 1.81 -3.27
CA ALA A 45 -10.72 1.52 -1.88
C ALA A 45 -9.97 0.26 -1.38
N ARG A 46 -9.94 -0.80 -2.19
CA ARG A 46 -9.17 -2.02 -1.89
C ARG A 46 -7.67 -1.74 -1.83
N LEU A 47 -7.13 -0.93 -2.74
CA LEU A 47 -5.73 -0.54 -2.75
C LEU A 47 -5.35 0.31 -1.53
N ALA A 48 -6.17 1.30 -1.18
CA ALA A 48 -5.98 2.14 0.00
C ALA A 48 -5.95 1.31 1.28
N LYS A 49 -6.84 0.32 1.43
CA LYS A 49 -6.84 -0.60 2.57
C LYS A 49 -5.55 -1.42 2.67
N ARG A 50 -5.03 -1.90 1.53
CA ARG A 50 -3.73 -2.61 1.48
C ARG A 50 -2.57 -1.70 1.88
N VAL A 51 -2.54 -0.47 1.37
CA VAL A 51 -1.53 0.54 1.74
C VAL A 51 -1.60 0.88 3.23
N TRP A 52 -2.81 0.96 3.80
CA TRP A 52 -2.99 1.19 5.24
C TRP A 52 -2.38 0.06 6.07
N TYR A 53 -2.68 -1.20 5.76
CA TYR A 53 -2.09 -2.35 6.47
C TYR A 53 -0.58 -2.44 6.29
N ALA A 54 -0.07 -2.14 5.09
CA ALA A 54 1.37 -2.07 4.83
C ALA A 54 2.03 -0.98 5.70
N GLY A 55 1.44 0.22 5.75
CA GLY A 55 1.92 1.31 6.60
C GLY A 55 1.91 0.93 8.08
N LEU A 56 0.82 0.33 8.57
CA LEU A 56 0.72 -0.16 9.95
C LEU A 56 1.80 -1.20 10.27
N PHE A 57 2.01 -2.17 9.37
CA PHE A 57 3.05 -3.18 9.53
C PHE A 57 4.43 -2.54 9.62
N VAL A 58 4.76 -1.60 8.73
CA VAL A 58 6.04 -0.87 8.75
C VAL A 58 6.20 -0.11 10.07
N VAL A 59 5.16 0.54 10.59
CA VAL A 59 5.21 1.24 11.90
C VAL A 59 5.50 0.25 13.03
N ILE A 60 4.78 -0.87 13.12
CA ILE A 60 4.95 -1.86 14.20
C ILE A 60 6.38 -2.43 14.17
N VAL A 61 6.82 -2.90 13.01
CA VAL A 61 8.17 -3.48 12.87
C VAL A 61 9.23 -2.44 13.18
N SER A 62 9.11 -1.24 12.62
CA SER A 62 10.08 -0.16 12.87
C SER A 62 10.11 0.27 14.34
N ALA A 63 8.96 0.30 15.03
CA ALA A 63 8.91 0.62 16.46
C ALA A 63 9.63 -0.42 17.31
N LEU A 64 9.49 -1.72 17.00
CA LEU A 64 10.22 -2.79 17.68
C LEU A 64 11.73 -2.63 17.50
N PHE A 65 12.18 -2.39 16.27
CA PHE A 65 13.60 -2.15 15.98
C PHE A 65 14.11 -0.84 16.59
N TRP A 66 13.27 0.20 16.68
CA TRP A 66 13.62 1.46 17.32
C TRP A 66 13.83 1.28 18.83
N VAL A 67 12.93 0.58 19.53
CA VAL A 67 13.10 0.26 20.96
C VAL A 67 14.39 -0.52 21.19
N TRP A 68 14.71 -1.47 20.31
CA TRP A 68 15.96 -2.21 20.34
C TRP A 68 17.20 -1.29 20.16
N ALA A 69 17.17 -0.39 19.18
CA ALA A 69 18.26 0.56 18.94
C ALA A 69 18.46 1.54 20.12
N VAL A 70 17.37 1.97 20.75
CA VAL A 70 17.41 2.80 21.96
C VAL A 70 18.04 2.04 23.12
N TYR A 71 17.66 0.78 23.34
CA TYR A 71 18.28 -0.06 24.37
C TYR A 71 19.78 -0.25 24.14
N ASN A 72 20.21 -0.49 22.90
CA ASN A 72 21.64 -0.60 22.55
C ASN A 72 22.40 0.71 22.80
N THR A 73 21.75 1.84 22.53
CA THR A 73 22.33 3.18 22.76
C THR A 73 22.66 3.42 24.23
N PHE A 74 21.82 2.91 25.15
CA PHE A 74 22.08 3.03 26.59
C PHE A 74 23.15 2.06 27.12
N THR A 75 23.43 0.96 26.42
CA THR A 75 24.31 -0.10 26.93
C THR A 75 25.72 -0.09 26.32
N GLN A 76 25.89 0.44 25.10
CA GLN A 76 27.17 0.39 24.40
C GLN A 76 27.58 1.75 23.82
N TYR A 77 26.95 2.14 22.70
CA TYR A 77 27.27 3.33 21.92
C TYR A 77 26.04 3.80 21.15
N LEU A 78 26.01 5.06 20.70
CA LEU A 78 24.93 5.61 19.87
C LEU A 78 24.66 4.71 18.66
N ASP A 79 23.48 4.09 18.64
CA ASP A 79 23.04 3.24 17.53
C ASP A 79 22.41 4.13 16.45
N SER A 80 23.01 4.14 15.24
CA SER A 80 22.48 4.89 14.09
C SER A 80 21.08 4.42 13.68
N GLY A 81 20.67 3.22 14.12
CA GLY A 81 19.32 2.69 14.01
C GLY A 81 18.26 3.60 14.64
N VAL A 82 18.59 4.37 15.69
CA VAL A 82 17.62 5.26 16.36
C VAL A 82 17.04 6.29 15.40
N LEU A 83 17.90 6.97 14.61
CA LEU A 83 17.43 7.95 13.62
C LEU A 83 16.81 7.28 12.41
N LEU A 84 17.40 6.17 11.96
CA LEU A 84 16.92 5.41 10.81
C LEU A 84 15.48 4.93 11.00
N PHE A 85 15.16 4.32 12.14
CA PHE A 85 13.82 3.76 12.36
C PHE A 85 12.76 4.84 12.59
N LEU A 86 13.13 6.06 12.97
CA LEU A 86 12.20 7.19 12.94
C LEU A 86 11.77 7.54 11.52
N VAL A 87 12.68 7.47 10.55
CA VAL A 87 12.35 7.69 9.13
C VAL A 87 11.42 6.59 8.61
N THR A 88 11.67 5.33 8.97
CA THR A 88 10.80 4.22 8.54
C THR A 88 9.42 4.30 9.21
N ILE A 89 9.34 4.66 10.50
CA ILE A 89 8.06 4.98 11.17
C ILE A 89 7.32 6.11 10.43
N ALA A 90 8.02 7.21 10.10
CA ALA A 90 7.43 8.32 9.38
C ALA A 90 6.89 7.89 8.00
N SER A 91 7.59 7.00 7.29
CA SER A 91 7.10 6.43 6.02
C SER A 91 5.82 5.61 6.20
N GLY A 92 5.73 4.80 7.27
CA GLY A 92 4.53 4.03 7.59
C GLY A 92 3.33 4.92 7.95
N VAL A 93 3.57 5.97 8.74
CA VAL A 93 2.56 6.99 9.06
C VAL A 93 2.12 7.73 7.79
N ALA A 94 3.05 8.12 6.92
CA ALA A 94 2.73 8.75 5.64
C ALA A 94 1.85 7.84 4.77
N GLY A 95 2.10 6.52 4.73
CA GLY A 95 1.27 5.55 4.03
C GLY A 95 -0.15 5.47 4.59
N MET A 96 -0.29 5.45 5.92
CA MET A 96 -1.60 5.50 6.58
C MET A 96 -2.35 6.80 6.27
N VAL A 97 -1.66 7.95 6.26
CA VAL A 97 -2.27 9.25 5.90
C VAL A 97 -2.65 9.28 4.41
N ALA A 98 -1.78 8.78 3.53
CA ALA A 98 -2.02 8.71 2.09
C ALA A 98 -3.27 7.87 1.76
N SER A 99 -3.47 6.75 2.46
CA SER A 99 -4.66 5.90 2.30
C SER A 99 -5.97 6.61 2.67
N LYS A 100 -5.93 7.61 3.57
CA LYS A 100 -7.10 8.37 4.03
C LYS A 100 -7.35 9.64 3.21
N LYS A 101 -6.29 10.42 2.96
CA LYS A 101 -6.39 11.73 2.30
C LYS A 101 -6.33 11.67 0.77
N LYS A 102 -5.96 10.51 0.20
CA LYS A 102 -5.90 10.20 -1.25
C LYS A 102 -5.35 11.33 -2.16
N GLY A 103 -4.49 12.21 -1.65
CA GLY A 103 -3.93 13.32 -2.42
C GLY A 103 -2.63 12.94 -3.13
N VAL A 104 -2.41 13.49 -4.33
CA VAL A 104 -1.21 13.23 -5.13
C VAL A 104 0.07 13.54 -4.35
N CYS A 105 0.15 14.72 -3.73
CA CYS A 105 1.31 15.14 -2.93
C CYS A 105 1.61 14.16 -1.78
N VAL A 106 0.59 13.72 -1.05
CA VAL A 106 0.75 12.78 0.08
C VAL A 106 1.18 11.39 -0.40
N SER A 107 0.61 10.91 -1.51
CA SER A 107 1.00 9.61 -2.10
C SER A 107 2.45 9.61 -2.61
N LYS A 108 2.89 10.71 -3.22
CA LYS A 108 4.28 10.91 -3.67
C LYS A 108 5.24 10.99 -2.50
N ALA A 109 4.88 11.72 -1.44
CA ALA A 109 5.68 11.76 -0.21
C ALA A 109 5.82 10.37 0.43
N TYR A 110 4.73 9.59 0.51
CA TYR A 110 4.77 8.21 0.98
C TYR A 110 5.72 7.34 0.14
N PHE A 111 5.63 7.40 -1.19
CA PHE A 111 6.51 6.65 -2.10
C PHE A 111 7.99 6.98 -1.87
N TRP A 112 8.36 8.26 -1.79
CA TRP A 112 9.75 8.64 -1.57
C TRP A 112 10.24 8.27 -0.17
N LEU A 113 9.42 8.49 0.86
CA LEU A 113 9.78 8.12 2.23
C LEU A 113 10.00 6.62 2.38
N ILE A 114 9.18 5.78 1.73
CA ILE A 114 9.36 4.33 1.84
C ILE A 114 10.63 3.87 1.13
N LEU A 115 10.93 4.44 -0.05
CA LEU A 115 12.14 4.14 -0.81
C LEU A 115 13.39 4.56 -0.04
N ILE A 116 13.43 5.81 0.46
CA ILE A 116 14.56 6.34 1.21
C ILE A 116 14.75 5.57 2.53
N GLY A 117 13.67 5.32 3.28
CA GLY A 117 13.74 4.62 4.56
C GLY A 117 14.30 3.20 4.43
N HIS A 118 13.81 2.42 3.46
CA HIS A 118 14.29 1.05 3.25
C HIS A 118 15.71 1.03 2.64
N ALA A 119 16.02 1.92 1.69
CA ALA A 119 17.36 2.00 1.12
C ALA A 119 18.42 2.38 2.17
N ALA A 120 18.11 3.36 3.03
CA ALA A 120 19.00 3.74 4.13
C ALA A 120 19.24 2.58 5.09
N ALA A 121 18.19 1.81 5.43
CA ALA A 121 18.32 0.63 6.28
C ALA A 121 19.19 -0.44 5.64
N THR A 122 18.94 -0.77 4.37
CA THR A 122 19.76 -1.71 3.59
C THR A 122 21.23 -1.30 3.57
N ILE A 123 21.53 -0.03 3.27
CA ILE A 123 22.91 0.47 3.19
C ILE A 123 23.62 0.36 4.55
N ILE A 124 22.94 0.71 5.64
CA ILE A 124 23.53 0.63 6.99
C ILE A 124 23.86 -0.82 7.34
N TYR A 125 22.94 -1.76 7.14
CA TYR A 125 23.20 -3.17 7.43
C TYR A 125 24.23 -3.79 6.47
N ALA A 126 24.21 -3.43 5.18
CA ALA A 126 25.22 -3.88 4.23
C ALA A 126 26.62 -3.35 4.57
N GLY A 127 26.73 -2.09 4.98
CA GLY A 127 27.98 -1.52 5.47
C GLY A 127 28.50 -2.23 6.72
N ALA A 128 27.60 -2.59 7.65
CA ALA A 128 27.96 -3.35 8.84
C ALA A 128 28.52 -4.75 8.52
N VAL A 129 28.05 -5.40 7.44
CA VAL A 129 28.62 -6.68 6.95
C VAL A 129 30.07 -6.51 6.49
N ILE A 130 30.41 -5.37 5.87
CA ILE A 130 31.76 -5.11 5.37
C ILE A 130 32.73 -4.80 6.52
N LEU A 131 32.25 -4.06 7.53
CA LEU A 131 33.10 -3.50 8.59
C LEU A 131 33.34 -4.43 9.79
N ARG A 132 32.53 -5.49 9.96
CA ARG A 132 32.64 -6.39 11.12
C ARG A 132 32.75 -7.85 10.69
N HIS A 133 33.64 -8.59 11.35
CA HIS A 133 33.93 -9.99 11.05
C HIS A 133 33.40 -10.99 12.09
N ASP A 134 32.72 -10.52 13.15
CA ASP A 134 32.09 -11.41 14.12
C ASP A 134 30.94 -12.18 13.48
N THR A 135 31.08 -13.51 13.42
CA THR A 135 30.14 -14.41 12.72
C THR A 135 28.66 -14.22 13.10
N PRO A 136 28.25 -14.18 14.38
CA PRO A 136 26.83 -14.02 14.72
C PRO A 136 26.28 -12.65 14.31
N TRP A 137 27.10 -11.59 14.40
CA TRP A 137 26.72 -10.25 13.99
C TRP A 137 26.58 -10.14 12.47
N LEU A 138 27.51 -10.75 11.73
CA LEU A 138 27.51 -10.76 10.27
C LEU A 138 26.26 -11.43 9.71
N VAL A 139 25.86 -12.59 10.24
CA VAL A 139 24.64 -13.29 9.83
C VAL A 139 23.40 -12.42 10.06
N TYR A 140 23.32 -11.76 11.22
CA TYR A 140 22.24 -10.83 11.53
C TYR A 140 22.17 -9.67 10.52
N CYS A 141 23.30 -9.03 10.21
CA CYS A 141 23.34 -7.92 9.27
C CYS A 141 22.98 -8.35 7.83
N ILE A 142 23.37 -9.55 7.40
CA ILE A 142 22.95 -10.10 6.10
C ILE A 142 21.43 -10.27 6.06
N ILE A 143 20.85 -10.95 7.06
CA ILE A 143 19.42 -11.20 7.12
C ILE A 143 18.63 -9.88 7.17
N ALA A 144 19.08 -8.93 8.00
CA ALA A 144 18.45 -7.62 8.11
C ALA A 144 18.52 -6.84 6.78
N SER A 145 19.70 -6.77 6.16
CA SER A 145 19.90 -6.09 4.86
C SER A 145 19.02 -6.70 3.76
N SER A 146 18.97 -8.04 3.66
CA SER A 146 18.09 -8.72 2.72
C SER A 146 16.62 -8.47 3.02
N GLY A 147 16.21 -8.50 4.29
CA GLY A 147 14.85 -8.21 4.72
C GLY A 147 14.38 -6.81 4.34
N TRP A 148 15.18 -5.78 4.67
CA TRP A 148 14.91 -4.39 4.30
C TRP A 148 14.87 -4.19 2.78
N SER A 149 15.72 -4.88 2.03
CA SER A 149 15.73 -4.81 0.58
C SER A 149 14.46 -5.42 -0.04
N VAL A 150 14.10 -6.64 0.38
CA VAL A 150 12.91 -7.34 -0.14
C VAL A 150 11.63 -6.59 0.22
N THR A 151 11.51 -6.15 1.47
CA THR A 151 10.34 -5.37 1.91
C THR A 151 10.27 -3.99 1.27
N GLY A 152 11.40 -3.33 1.05
CA GLY A 152 11.47 -2.05 0.35
C GLY A 152 11.00 -2.15 -1.10
N ILE A 153 11.41 -3.19 -1.82
CA ILE A 153 10.92 -3.46 -3.18
C ILE A 153 9.42 -3.74 -3.16
N TYR A 154 8.96 -4.63 -2.26
CA TYR A 154 7.55 -5.01 -2.18
C TYR A 154 6.63 -3.83 -1.86
N PHE A 155 6.94 -3.06 -0.81
CA PHE A 155 6.13 -1.92 -0.43
C PHE A 155 6.31 -0.73 -1.38
N GLY A 156 7.51 -0.56 -1.95
CA GLY A 156 7.79 0.46 -2.97
C GLY A 156 6.96 0.25 -4.24
N GLN A 157 6.85 -0.98 -4.73
CA GLN A 157 5.99 -1.32 -5.87
C GLN A 157 4.52 -0.99 -5.57
N ARG A 158 4.02 -1.32 -4.37
CA ARG A 158 2.65 -1.01 -3.96
C ARG A 158 2.43 0.51 -3.84
N ALA A 159 3.38 1.23 -3.26
CA ALA A 159 3.34 2.68 -3.14
C ALA A 159 3.34 3.36 -4.51
N TYR A 160 4.15 2.87 -5.46
CA TYR A 160 4.19 3.37 -6.83
C TYR A 160 2.88 3.17 -7.57
N ILE A 161 2.30 1.96 -7.51
CA ILE A 161 1.00 1.67 -8.13
C ILE A 161 -0.09 2.58 -7.53
N PHE A 162 -0.10 2.73 -6.20
CA PHE A 162 -1.04 3.61 -5.52
C PHE A 162 -0.88 5.07 -5.98
N GLN A 163 0.35 5.59 -6.02
CA GLN A 163 0.63 6.94 -6.52
C GLN A 163 0.12 7.12 -7.96
N LYS A 164 0.42 6.18 -8.86
CA LYS A 164 -0.02 6.28 -10.26
C LYS A 164 -1.52 6.27 -10.43
N ARG A 165 -2.24 5.46 -9.65
CA ARG A 165 -3.72 5.45 -9.65
C ARG A 165 -4.29 6.78 -9.16
N ILE A 166 -3.72 7.35 -8.11
CA ILE A 166 -4.15 8.68 -7.60
C ILE A 166 -3.84 9.79 -8.62
N GLU A 167 -2.68 9.74 -9.30
CA GLU A 167 -2.33 10.68 -10.38
C GLU A 167 -3.29 10.58 -11.57
N GLN A 168 -3.72 9.37 -11.96
CA GLN A 168 -4.68 9.16 -13.04
C GLN A 168 -6.03 9.81 -12.71
N LEU A 169 -6.59 9.54 -11.53
CA LEU A 169 -7.87 10.13 -11.10
C LEU A 169 -7.83 11.65 -11.04
N ALA A 170 -6.71 12.19 -10.56
CA ALA A 170 -6.47 13.63 -10.50
C ALA A 170 -6.49 14.27 -11.89
N ASN A 171 -5.95 13.59 -12.91
CA ASN A 171 -5.96 14.07 -14.29
C ASN A 171 -7.34 13.93 -14.94
N ASP A 172 -8.03 12.80 -14.72
CA ASP A 172 -9.33 12.53 -15.32
C ASP A 172 -10.41 13.51 -14.84
N GLN A 173 -10.28 14.04 -13.63
CA GLN A 173 -11.23 15.02 -13.06
C GLN A 173 -10.88 16.49 -13.40
N GLY A 174 -9.78 16.74 -14.11
CA GLY A 174 -9.38 18.09 -14.54
C GLY A 174 -8.95 19.04 -13.42
N ASP A 175 -8.91 18.60 -12.16
CA ASP A 175 -8.40 19.36 -11.02
C ASP A 175 -7.59 18.45 -10.07
N PRO A 176 -6.25 18.48 -10.14
CA PRO A 176 -5.39 17.55 -9.39
C PRO A 176 -5.40 17.78 -7.87
N ASP A 177 -5.92 18.92 -7.41
CA ASP A 177 -5.91 19.30 -5.98
C ASP A 177 -7.29 19.15 -5.30
N ASN A 178 -8.37 18.96 -6.07
CA ASN A 178 -9.76 18.94 -5.56
C ASN A 178 -10.49 17.59 -5.72
N ALA A 179 -9.87 16.63 -6.41
CA ALA A 179 -10.52 15.43 -6.92
C ALA A 179 -11.23 14.51 -5.89
N LEU A 180 -10.87 14.58 -4.59
CA LEU A 180 -11.33 13.59 -3.61
C LEU A 180 -11.84 14.17 -2.28
N LEU A 181 -12.00 15.50 -2.18
CA LEU A 181 -12.52 16.15 -0.98
C LEU A 181 -14.05 16.32 -0.95
N SER A 182 -14.78 15.87 -1.98
CA SER A 182 -16.25 15.89 -1.96
C SER A 182 -16.88 14.50 -1.95
N PRO A 183 -16.87 13.78 -0.81
CA PRO A 183 -17.97 12.86 -0.49
C PRO A 183 -19.14 13.63 0.15
N LYS A 184 -19.32 14.93 -0.12
CA LYS A 184 -20.19 15.78 0.71
C LYS A 184 -21.63 15.95 0.24
N ASN A 185 -22.04 15.62 -0.99
CA ASN A 185 -23.37 16.08 -1.45
C ASN A 185 -24.37 15.03 -1.95
N ASN A 186 -24.08 13.72 -1.95
CA ASN A 186 -25.08 12.71 -2.38
C ASN A 186 -25.54 11.76 -1.25
N LEU A 187 -25.44 12.19 0.01
CA LEU A 187 -26.05 11.49 1.16
C LEU A 187 -26.98 12.39 2.01
N HIS A 188 -27.59 13.38 1.37
CA HIS A 188 -28.95 13.87 1.66
C HIS A 188 -29.83 13.15 0.62
N ASP A 189 -30.93 12.45 0.85
CA ASP A 189 -31.95 12.43 1.88
C ASP A 189 -32.68 11.07 1.78
N ASP A 190 -32.48 10.10 2.69
CA ASP A 190 -33.35 8.90 2.72
C ASP A 190 -33.48 8.26 4.12
N MET A 191 -33.11 8.98 5.17
CA MET A 191 -33.44 8.59 6.55
C MET A 191 -34.30 9.65 7.22
N ALA A 192 -35.43 9.98 6.59
CA ALA A 192 -36.61 10.43 7.32
C ALA A 192 -37.17 9.20 8.08
N VAL A 193 -36.71 9.03 9.32
CA VAL A 193 -37.35 8.13 10.27
C VAL A 193 -38.63 8.82 10.73
N ASP A 194 -39.76 8.42 10.13
CA ASP A 194 -41.09 8.71 10.65
C ASP A 194 -41.21 8.08 12.04
N VAL A 195 -41.29 8.93 13.07
CA VAL A 195 -41.67 8.54 14.43
C VAL A 195 -43.13 8.94 14.61
N HIS A 196 -44.02 7.95 14.54
CA HIS A 196 -45.41 8.02 14.99
C HIS A 196 -45.68 6.95 16.03
#